data_AF-A0A2R8G634-F1
#
_entry.id   AF-A0A2R8G634-F1
#
_cell.length_a   1.000
_cell.length_b   1.000
_cell.length_c   1.000
_cell.angle_alpha   90.00
_cell.angle_beta   90.00
_cell.angle_gamma   90.00
#
_symmetry.space_group_name_H-M   'P 1'
#
loop_
_entity.id
_entity.type
_entity.pdbx_description
1 polymer ?
#
loop_
_entity_poly.entity_id
_entity_poly.type
_entity_poly.pdbx_seq_one_letter_code
_entity_poly.pdbx_strand_id
1 'polypeptide(L)'
;MLSNTGLQVAALSSLCGAALYVQHQKRKQARLPLPPSVKSDPIIGHLRYLPSDDEPRAYRDWGKELDSDIISMTVLGQTIVVINSLDTATELLGKRSSIYSDRPELPMLNDEKLVGWGSNTGNIRYGDNWRTQRRLTHAVLHKKASEDLWPGMVKQTRLALQRLLDNPDNFTEEFRRMSGSTLLSSVYGYEVSSYDDGLVKVVENAVHRISEAALSGNFYVNTIVWMKYIPAWIPGAAWKRTANAWRRDVQEMVNVPYNWAKDQISKGIAPHSILRQMLGLSKDGDSHSEEARQQLEERIRWATATLFAAGTDTSVATVIVFVLAMVLHPEVQAKAQAEIDSVFGGTRLPEMTDRESLPYVCCIVKEVLRWWPAFPLGVPHASTQDDVYRGYFIPKGSTIIGNTWAICNDPNLYPNPERFYPDRFLDPSVPSAPGFGYGRRSCPGVHFAESTLFITMCTLLTVFDISPALDENGSPVLPKVEKGPNLMISCPQPFKCRIAPRSEKHEALLRQWVDI
;
A
#
# COMPACT_ATOMS: atom_id res chain seq x y z
N MET A 1 20.68 46.17 -42.63
CA MET A 1 19.28 45.78 -42.36
C MET A 1 19.03 44.46 -43.08
N LEU A 2 19.00 43.34 -42.35
CA LEU A 2 18.46 42.10 -42.92
C LEU A 2 16.96 42.32 -43.09
N SER A 3 16.42 42.07 -44.29
CA SER A 3 14.99 42.22 -44.56
C SER A 3 14.20 41.31 -43.61
N ASN A 4 13.01 41.74 -43.21
CA ASN A 4 12.11 40.98 -42.33
C ASN A 4 11.88 39.53 -42.83
N THR A 5 11.95 39.34 -44.15
CA THR A 5 11.89 38.03 -44.83
C THR A 5 13.11 37.14 -44.56
N GLY A 6 14.32 37.67 -44.47
CA GLY A 6 15.53 36.89 -44.18
C GLY A 6 15.56 36.32 -42.75
N LEU A 7 15.06 37.09 -41.79
CA LEU A 7 14.88 36.66 -40.39
C LEU A 7 13.83 35.54 -40.25
N GLN A 8 12.71 35.64 -40.99
CA GLN A 8 11.67 34.61 -40.99
C GLN A 8 12.15 33.29 -41.60
N VAL A 9 12.90 33.33 -42.71
CA VAL A 9 13.44 32.13 -43.36
C VAL A 9 14.50 31.44 -42.47
N ALA A 10 15.35 32.22 -41.80
CA ALA A 10 16.34 31.68 -40.85
C ALA A 10 15.67 31.01 -39.63
N ALA A 11 14.60 31.61 -39.10
CA ALA A 11 13.83 31.04 -37.99
C ALA A 11 13.13 29.72 -38.38
N LEU A 12 12.48 29.68 -39.55
CA LEU A 12 11.84 28.47 -40.08
C LEU A 12 12.84 27.35 -40.35
N SER A 13 14.00 27.68 -40.93
CA SER A 13 15.07 26.70 -41.20
C SER A 13 15.65 26.13 -39.90
N SER A 14 15.80 26.97 -38.87
CA SER A 14 16.26 26.54 -37.54
C SER A 14 15.24 25.66 -36.83
N LEU A 15 13.95 25.98 -36.94
CA LEU A 15 12.85 25.16 -36.41
C LEU A 15 12.76 23.80 -37.12
N CYS A 16 12.88 23.77 -38.45
CA CYS A 16 12.92 22.54 -39.23
C CYS A 16 14.15 21.70 -38.89
N GLY A 17 15.34 22.32 -38.75
CA GLY A 17 16.56 21.64 -38.33
C GLY A 17 16.45 21.04 -36.94
N ALA A 18 15.90 21.78 -35.98
CA ALA A 18 15.61 21.29 -34.64
C ALA A 18 14.60 20.13 -34.65
N ALA A 19 13.53 20.24 -35.44
CA ALA A 19 12.54 19.18 -35.59
C ALA A 19 13.12 17.90 -36.20
N LEU A 20 13.95 18.02 -37.24
CA LEU A 20 14.64 16.89 -37.87
C LEU A 20 15.68 16.27 -36.93
N TYR A 21 16.40 17.07 -36.16
CA TYR A 21 17.33 16.59 -35.15
C TYR A 21 16.61 15.83 -34.03
N VAL A 22 15.49 16.36 -33.52
CA VAL A 22 14.63 15.69 -32.54
C VAL A 22 14.07 14.39 -33.12
N GLN A 23 13.64 14.37 -34.39
CA GLN A 23 13.13 13.16 -35.02
C GLN A 23 14.22 12.11 -35.28
N HIS A 24 15.45 12.55 -35.61
CA HIS A 24 16.61 11.67 -35.72
C HIS A 24 17.00 11.09 -34.35
N GLN A 25 17.03 11.91 -33.30
CA GLN A 25 17.25 11.48 -31.91
C GLN A 25 16.19 10.47 -31.46
N LYS A 26 14.90 10.73 -31.72
CA LYS A 26 13.81 9.78 -31.43
C LYS A 26 13.98 8.46 -32.18
N ARG A 27 14.33 8.49 -33.46
CA ARG A 27 14.62 7.28 -34.25
C ARG A 27 15.84 6.53 -33.74
N LYS A 28 16.87 7.23 -33.26
CA LYS A 28 18.08 6.62 -32.67
C LYS A 28 17.79 6.01 -31.29
N GLN A 29 16.98 6.67 -30.46
CA GLN A 29 16.50 6.14 -29.18
C GLN A 29 15.61 4.91 -29.39
N ALA A 30 14.70 4.92 -30.37
CA ALA A 30 13.88 3.77 -30.73
C ALA A 30 14.68 2.58 -31.34
N ARG A 31 15.98 2.76 -31.64
CA ARG A 31 16.89 1.67 -32.05
C ARG A 31 17.60 1.02 -30.87
N LEU A 32 17.56 1.64 -29.69
CA LEU A 32 18.10 1.00 -28.48
C LEU A 32 17.18 -0.16 -28.08
N PRO A 33 17.74 -1.26 -27.55
CA PRO A 33 16.94 -2.40 -27.12
C PRO A 33 16.09 -2.03 -25.90
N LEU A 34 14.96 -2.72 -25.74
CA LEU A 34 14.26 -2.77 -24.45
C LEU A 34 15.16 -3.42 -23.39
N PRO A 35 14.86 -3.27 -22.09
CA PRO A 35 15.51 -4.08 -21.06
C PRO A 35 15.45 -5.58 -21.41
N PRO A 36 16.43 -6.39 -20.96
CA PRO A 36 16.47 -7.83 -21.26
C PRO A 36 15.14 -8.52 -21.00
N SER A 37 14.78 -9.46 -21.87
CA SER A 37 13.49 -10.16 -21.84
C SER A 37 13.74 -11.65 -22.02
N VAL A 38 12.94 -12.46 -21.33
CA VAL A 38 12.84 -13.89 -21.62
C VAL A 38 12.20 -14.10 -23.00
N LYS A 39 12.30 -15.32 -23.53
CA LYS A 39 11.72 -15.66 -24.83
C LYS A 39 10.20 -15.49 -24.80
N SER A 40 9.67 -14.85 -25.86
CA SER A 40 8.24 -14.59 -26.01
C SER A 40 7.69 -15.14 -27.31
N ASP A 41 6.36 -15.24 -27.40
CA ASP A 41 5.69 -15.60 -28.63
C ASP A 41 5.64 -14.44 -29.63
N PRO A 42 5.63 -14.74 -30.94
CA PRO A 42 5.22 -13.76 -31.94
C PRO A 42 3.80 -13.26 -31.65
N ILE A 43 3.57 -11.95 -31.78
CA ILE A 43 2.27 -11.25 -31.67
C ILE A 43 1.74 -11.14 -30.23
N ILE A 44 1.56 -12.24 -29.50
CA ILE A 44 0.96 -12.22 -28.15
C ILE A 44 1.96 -11.92 -27.04
N GLY A 45 3.27 -11.99 -27.35
CA GLY A 45 4.34 -11.72 -26.42
C GLY A 45 4.39 -12.74 -25.28
N HIS A 46 4.28 -12.27 -24.05
CA HIS A 46 4.46 -13.06 -22.83
C HIS A 46 3.14 -13.54 -22.23
N LEU A 47 2.00 -13.33 -22.90
CA LEU A 47 0.68 -13.62 -22.32
C LEU A 47 0.56 -15.04 -21.76
N ARG A 48 1.14 -16.05 -22.43
CA ARG A 48 1.14 -17.46 -21.99
C ARG A 48 2.21 -17.81 -20.97
N TYR A 49 3.15 -16.90 -20.75
CA TYR A 49 4.32 -17.08 -19.88
C TYR A 49 4.23 -16.22 -18.62
N LEU A 50 3.18 -15.41 -18.46
CA LEU A 50 2.96 -14.66 -17.22
C LEU A 50 2.82 -15.63 -16.05
N PRO A 51 3.58 -15.46 -14.96
CA PRO A 51 3.45 -16.31 -13.78
C PRO A 51 2.06 -16.12 -13.16
N SER A 52 1.38 -17.20 -12.78
CA SER A 52 0.06 -17.13 -12.13
C SER A 52 0.12 -17.17 -10.60
N ASP A 53 1.23 -17.67 -10.03
CA ASP A 53 1.27 -18.09 -8.62
C ASP A 53 2.20 -17.22 -7.77
N ASP A 54 3.50 -17.11 -8.11
CA ASP A 54 4.48 -16.29 -7.38
C ASP A 54 5.24 -15.34 -8.33
N GLU A 55 4.51 -14.36 -8.89
CA GLU A 55 5.05 -13.33 -9.78
C GLU A 55 6.34 -12.65 -9.26
N PRO A 56 6.42 -12.16 -8.00
CA PRO A 56 7.63 -11.51 -7.52
C PRO A 56 8.87 -12.40 -7.58
N ARG A 57 8.73 -13.68 -7.24
CA ARG A 57 9.82 -14.65 -7.28
C ARG A 57 10.22 -14.98 -8.71
N ALA A 58 9.24 -15.20 -9.59
CA ALA A 58 9.48 -15.48 -11.00
C ALA A 58 10.20 -14.32 -11.69
N TYR A 59 9.78 -13.08 -11.47
CA TYR A 59 10.45 -11.91 -12.05
C TYR A 59 11.88 -11.72 -11.54
N ARG A 60 12.16 -12.05 -10.27
CA ARG A 60 13.53 -12.10 -9.75
C ARG A 60 14.36 -13.16 -10.48
N ASP A 61 13.80 -14.35 -10.66
CA ASP A 61 14.51 -15.47 -11.29
C ASP A 61 14.82 -15.23 -12.76
N TRP A 62 13.88 -14.60 -13.49
CA TRP A 62 14.17 -14.11 -14.85
C TRP A 62 15.27 -13.06 -14.86
N GLY A 63 15.32 -12.16 -13.87
CA GLY A 63 16.43 -11.23 -13.71
C GLY A 63 17.77 -11.93 -13.55
N LYS A 64 17.82 -13.02 -12.76
CA LYS A 64 19.03 -13.84 -12.58
C LYS A 64 19.43 -14.59 -13.85
N GLU A 65 18.46 -15.18 -14.56
CA GLU A 65 18.69 -15.89 -15.83
C GLU A 65 19.27 -14.95 -16.91
N LEU A 66 18.79 -13.71 -16.92
CA LEU A 66 19.18 -12.69 -17.90
C LEU A 66 20.38 -11.83 -17.46
N ASP A 67 20.95 -12.10 -16.27
CA ASP A 67 22.00 -11.29 -15.64
C ASP A 67 21.67 -9.78 -15.62
N SER A 68 20.43 -9.45 -15.20
CA SER A 68 19.92 -8.08 -15.22
C SER A 68 19.00 -7.78 -14.02
N ASP A 69 19.19 -6.60 -13.44
CA ASP A 69 18.34 -6.07 -12.37
C ASP A 69 17.08 -5.35 -12.88
N ILE A 70 16.98 -5.15 -14.19
CA ILE A 70 15.85 -4.58 -14.90
C ILE A 70 15.50 -5.48 -16.08
N ILE A 71 14.27 -5.95 -16.14
CA ILE A 71 13.78 -6.82 -17.20
C ILE A 71 12.55 -6.22 -17.86
N SER A 72 12.26 -6.64 -19.08
CA SER A 72 11.02 -6.27 -19.76
C SER A 72 10.25 -7.49 -20.22
N MET A 73 8.95 -7.28 -20.40
CA MET A 73 8.05 -8.20 -21.06
C MET A 73 7.07 -7.38 -21.90
N THR A 74 6.48 -8.04 -22.88
CA THR A 74 5.43 -7.46 -23.74
C THR A 74 4.21 -8.34 -23.70
N VAL A 75 3.03 -7.77 -23.51
CA VAL A 75 1.75 -8.49 -23.56
C VAL A 75 0.85 -7.75 -24.54
N LEU A 76 0.54 -8.37 -25.68
CA LEU A 76 -0.29 -7.77 -26.74
C LEU A 76 0.14 -6.33 -27.13
N GLY A 77 1.46 -6.10 -27.23
CA GLY A 77 2.04 -4.80 -27.56
C GLY A 77 2.22 -3.83 -26.39
N GLN A 78 1.64 -4.11 -25.21
CA GLN A 78 1.91 -3.34 -24.00
C GLN A 78 3.25 -3.76 -23.40
N THR A 79 4.16 -2.80 -23.22
CA THR A 79 5.45 -3.02 -22.56
C THR A 79 5.30 -2.93 -21.05
N ILE A 80 5.84 -3.91 -20.32
CA ILE A 80 5.95 -3.95 -18.87
C ILE A 80 7.43 -4.07 -18.53
N VAL A 81 7.90 -3.24 -17.61
CA VAL A 81 9.28 -3.24 -17.12
C VAL A 81 9.26 -3.57 -15.64
N VAL A 82 10.02 -4.58 -15.23
CA VAL A 82 10.14 -4.99 -13.83
C VAL A 82 11.53 -4.62 -13.32
N ILE A 83 11.57 -3.98 -12.14
CA ILE A 83 12.78 -3.52 -11.48
C ILE A 83 13.01 -4.37 -10.23
N ASN A 84 14.13 -5.08 -10.18
CA ASN A 84 14.49 -6.01 -9.11
C ASN A 84 15.56 -5.45 -8.13
N SER A 85 16.17 -4.29 -8.40
CA SER A 85 17.17 -3.67 -7.51
C SER A 85 16.72 -2.33 -6.91
N LEU A 86 17.22 -2.05 -5.71
CA LEU A 86 16.96 -0.79 -5.00
C LEU A 86 17.52 0.42 -5.75
N ASP A 87 18.72 0.30 -6.34
CA ASP A 87 19.37 1.39 -7.07
C ASP A 87 18.56 1.80 -8.30
N THR A 88 18.13 0.83 -9.10
CA THR A 88 17.31 1.11 -10.29
C THR A 88 15.94 1.67 -9.91
N ALA A 89 15.32 1.16 -8.83
CA ALA A 89 14.05 1.70 -8.33
C ALA A 89 14.20 3.14 -7.84
N THR A 90 15.27 3.44 -7.11
CA THR A 90 15.59 4.78 -6.60
C THR A 90 15.86 5.77 -7.74
N GLU A 91 16.57 5.33 -8.79
CA GLU A 91 16.86 6.16 -9.95
C GLU A 91 15.60 6.45 -10.77
N LEU A 92 14.85 5.43 -11.17
CA LEU A 92 13.68 5.60 -12.05
C LEU A 92 12.46 6.14 -11.29
N LEU A 93 12.05 5.48 -10.20
CA LEU A 93 10.81 5.81 -9.50
C LEU A 93 11.00 6.95 -8.48
N GLY A 94 12.22 7.14 -7.98
CA GLY A 94 12.58 8.23 -7.08
C GLY A 94 13.03 9.50 -7.81
N LYS A 95 14.27 9.49 -8.33
CA LYS A 95 14.91 10.67 -8.93
C LYS A 95 14.22 11.12 -10.22
N ARG A 96 13.83 10.18 -11.09
CA ARG A 96 13.07 10.46 -12.33
C ARG A 96 11.55 10.39 -12.14
N SER A 97 11.06 10.60 -10.91
CA SER A 97 9.63 10.50 -10.58
C SER A 97 8.73 11.39 -11.45
N SER A 98 9.19 12.47 -12.05
CA SER A 98 8.38 13.25 -13.01
C SER A 98 7.95 12.46 -14.26
N ILE A 99 8.73 11.46 -14.66
CA ILE A 99 8.46 10.58 -15.80
C ILE A 99 7.62 9.38 -15.35
N TYR A 100 7.92 8.84 -14.16
CA TYR A 100 7.39 7.55 -13.71
C TYR A 100 6.30 7.62 -12.64
N SER A 101 5.65 8.78 -12.44
CA SER A 101 4.56 8.91 -11.44
C SER A 101 3.16 8.69 -11.99
N ASP A 102 2.98 8.33 -13.26
CA ASP A 102 1.64 8.03 -13.79
C ASP A 102 1.19 6.60 -13.40
N ARG A 103 -0.05 6.23 -13.74
CA ARG A 103 -0.62 4.91 -13.47
C ARG A 103 -1.06 4.23 -14.77
N PRO A 104 -0.92 2.90 -14.88
CA PRO A 104 -1.51 2.16 -15.98
C PRO A 104 -3.05 2.20 -15.90
N GLU A 105 -3.70 2.04 -17.04
CA GLU A 105 -5.16 1.91 -17.08
C GLU A 105 -5.54 0.48 -16.69
N LEU A 106 -6.29 0.33 -15.60
CA LEU A 106 -6.89 -0.94 -15.17
C LEU A 106 -8.41 -0.82 -15.28
N PRO A 107 -9.03 -1.09 -16.44
CA PRO A 107 -10.46 -0.84 -16.64
C PRO A 107 -11.37 -1.52 -15.63
N MET A 108 -11.08 -2.76 -15.20
CA MET A 108 -11.91 -3.46 -14.20
C MET A 108 -12.06 -2.62 -12.95
N LEU A 109 -10.95 -2.05 -12.48
CA LEU A 109 -10.85 -1.27 -11.26
C LEU A 109 -11.31 0.17 -11.46
N ASN A 110 -10.84 0.82 -12.52
CA ASN A 110 -10.92 2.28 -12.68
C ASN A 110 -12.19 2.75 -13.40
N ASP A 111 -12.76 1.96 -14.31
CA ASP A 111 -13.87 2.40 -15.15
C ASP A 111 -15.15 2.55 -14.30
N GLU A 112 -15.82 3.71 -14.42
CA GLU A 112 -17.05 4.04 -13.70
C GLU A 112 -18.24 3.12 -14.05
N LYS A 113 -18.18 2.47 -15.22
CA LYS A 113 -19.16 1.47 -15.66
C LYS A 113 -18.84 0.06 -15.13
N LEU A 114 -17.67 -0.14 -14.52
CA LEU A 114 -17.22 -1.37 -13.88
C LEU A 114 -17.15 -1.15 -12.36
N VAL A 115 -16.03 -1.42 -11.67
CA VAL A 115 -15.94 -1.28 -10.20
C VAL A 115 -15.98 0.19 -9.76
N GLY A 116 -15.50 1.12 -10.58
CA GLY A 116 -15.59 2.56 -10.30
C GLY A 116 -14.68 3.06 -9.17
N TRP A 117 -13.52 2.44 -8.96
CA TRP A 117 -12.48 2.87 -8.01
C TRP A 117 -11.43 3.80 -8.65
N GLY A 118 -11.77 4.42 -9.78
CA GLY A 118 -10.84 5.20 -10.60
C GLY A 118 -10.38 6.53 -9.99
N SER A 119 -11.15 7.09 -9.06
CA SER A 119 -10.89 8.41 -8.43
C SER A 119 -10.08 8.33 -7.12
N ASN A 120 -9.74 7.12 -6.67
CA ASN A 120 -8.86 6.84 -5.53
C ASN A 120 -7.45 7.41 -5.73
N THR A 121 -6.87 8.04 -4.69
CA THR A 121 -5.55 8.70 -4.76
C THR A 121 -4.43 7.76 -5.18
N GLY A 122 -4.55 6.47 -4.82
CA GLY A 122 -3.59 5.43 -5.19
C GLY A 122 -3.55 5.15 -6.69
N ASN A 123 -4.68 5.24 -7.40
CA ASN A 123 -4.86 4.78 -8.79
C ASN A 123 -5.06 5.89 -9.81
N ILE A 124 -5.50 7.08 -9.40
CA ILE A 124 -5.64 8.20 -10.33
C ILE A 124 -4.33 8.52 -11.03
N ARG A 125 -4.44 8.86 -12.31
CA ARG A 125 -3.33 9.28 -13.16
C ARG A 125 -2.66 10.54 -12.63
N TYR A 126 -1.39 10.72 -12.99
CA TYR A 126 -0.64 11.89 -12.59
C TYR A 126 -1.22 13.15 -13.24
N GLY A 127 -1.58 14.13 -12.43
CA GLY A 127 -2.22 15.36 -12.87
C GLY A 127 -2.74 16.18 -11.69
N ASP A 128 -3.48 17.24 -11.97
CA ASP A 128 -3.91 18.19 -10.94
C ASP A 128 -4.86 17.57 -9.92
N ASN A 129 -5.73 16.64 -10.36
CA ASN A 129 -6.60 15.89 -9.44
C ASN A 129 -5.76 15.14 -8.38
N TRP A 130 -4.75 14.38 -8.83
CA TRP A 130 -3.83 13.67 -7.94
C TRP A 130 -3.03 14.61 -7.04
N ARG A 131 -2.47 15.69 -7.61
CA ARG A 131 -1.71 16.67 -6.83
C ARG A 131 -2.55 17.29 -5.72
N THR A 132 -3.81 17.62 -5.99
CA THR A 132 -4.72 18.16 -4.97
C THR A 132 -5.03 17.14 -3.88
N GLN A 133 -5.47 15.92 -4.23
CA GLN A 133 -5.73 14.88 -3.23
C GLN A 133 -4.48 14.58 -2.39
N ARG A 134 -3.29 14.52 -3.03
CA ARG A 134 -2.02 14.30 -2.35
C ARG A 134 -1.66 15.43 -1.40
N ARG A 135 -1.85 16.70 -1.80
CA ARG A 135 -1.62 17.87 -0.95
C ARG A 135 -2.54 17.86 0.28
N LEU A 136 -3.84 17.61 0.08
CA LEU A 136 -4.82 17.50 1.16
C LEU A 136 -4.43 16.41 2.15
N THR A 137 -4.08 15.23 1.64
CA THR A 137 -3.68 14.09 2.46
C THR A 137 -2.38 14.36 3.22
N HIS A 138 -1.38 14.97 2.58
CA HIS A 138 -0.12 15.31 3.23
C HIS A 138 -0.31 16.29 4.39
N ALA A 139 -1.23 17.25 4.28
CA ALA A 139 -1.51 18.24 5.32
C ALA A 139 -1.99 17.62 6.64
N VAL A 140 -2.54 16.41 6.60
CA VAL A 140 -3.13 15.73 7.78
C VAL A 140 -2.37 14.45 8.19
N LEU A 141 -1.40 14.00 7.39
CA LEU A 141 -0.65 12.75 7.65
C LEU A 141 0.88 12.91 7.65
N HIS A 142 1.41 14.12 7.48
CA HIS A 142 2.84 14.35 7.71
C HIS A 142 3.20 14.01 9.17
N LYS A 143 4.47 13.72 9.44
CA LYS A 143 4.96 13.22 10.74
C LYS A 143 4.30 13.92 11.94
N LYS A 144 4.38 15.25 12.02
CA LYS A 144 3.79 16.01 13.12
C LYS A 144 2.26 15.92 13.23
N ALA A 145 1.52 15.98 12.11
CA ALA A 145 0.06 15.87 12.12
C ALA A 145 -0.41 14.45 12.50
N SER A 146 0.39 13.42 12.21
CA SER A 146 0.07 12.06 12.63
C SER A 146 0.14 11.85 14.14
N GLU A 147 0.86 12.72 14.88
CA GLU A 147 0.93 12.66 16.35
C GLU A 147 -0.43 12.97 16.99
N ASP A 148 -1.26 13.80 16.36
CA ASP A 148 -2.60 14.13 16.84
C ASP A 148 -3.54 12.90 16.81
N LEU A 149 -3.18 11.86 16.04
CA LEU A 149 -3.95 10.61 15.91
C LEU A 149 -3.51 9.54 16.91
N TRP A 150 -2.38 9.74 17.61
CA TRP A 150 -1.82 8.76 18.55
C TRP A 150 -2.79 8.34 19.66
N PRO A 151 -3.53 9.24 20.32
CA PRO A 151 -4.46 8.82 21.37
C PRO A 151 -5.52 7.84 20.87
N GLY A 152 -6.04 8.06 19.66
CA GLY A 152 -6.98 7.16 19.00
C GLY A 152 -6.36 5.79 18.69
N MET A 153 -5.13 5.76 18.17
CA MET A 153 -4.41 4.50 17.90
C MET A 153 -4.16 3.69 19.18
N VAL A 154 -3.72 4.36 20.26
CA VAL A 154 -3.48 3.74 21.57
C VAL A 154 -4.78 3.18 22.13
N LYS A 155 -5.86 3.98 22.16
CA LYS A 155 -7.18 3.58 22.60
C LYS A 155 -7.68 2.34 21.87
N GLN A 156 -7.70 2.37 20.53
CA GLN A 156 -8.23 1.27 19.74
C GLN A 156 -7.37 0.00 19.86
N THR A 157 -6.05 0.15 19.98
CA THR A 157 -5.13 -0.97 20.27
C THR A 157 -5.49 -1.64 21.60
N ARG A 158 -5.63 -0.85 22.69
CA ARG A 158 -5.92 -1.40 24.02
C ARG A 158 -7.29 -2.07 24.07
N LEU A 159 -8.32 -1.45 23.49
CA LEU A 159 -9.65 -2.05 23.37
C LEU A 159 -9.63 -3.37 22.57
N ALA A 160 -8.85 -3.45 21.50
CA ALA A 160 -8.72 -4.66 20.71
C ALA A 160 -8.03 -5.78 21.48
N LEU A 161 -6.93 -5.45 22.17
CA LEU A 161 -6.21 -6.43 22.96
C LEU A 161 -6.98 -6.86 24.22
N GLN A 162 -7.83 -6.01 24.80
CA GLN A 162 -8.76 -6.41 25.85
C GLN A 162 -9.72 -7.49 25.36
N ARG A 163 -10.28 -7.34 24.15
CA ARG A 163 -11.14 -8.37 23.53
C ARG A 163 -10.37 -9.63 23.17
N LEU A 164 -9.10 -9.48 22.79
CA LEU A 164 -8.22 -10.62 22.51
C LEU A 164 -7.96 -11.47 23.75
N LEU A 165 -7.97 -10.89 24.97
CA LEU A 165 -7.91 -11.67 26.21
C LEU A 165 -9.10 -12.63 26.34
N ASP A 166 -10.27 -12.21 25.87
CA ASP A 166 -11.52 -12.98 26.00
C ASP A 166 -11.69 -14.00 24.86
N ASN A 167 -11.13 -13.72 23.67
CA ASN A 167 -11.20 -14.62 22.51
C ASN A 167 -9.88 -14.61 21.69
N PRO A 168 -8.81 -15.28 22.17
CA PRO A 168 -7.48 -15.24 21.55
C PRO A 168 -7.43 -15.93 20.18
N ASP A 169 -8.33 -16.89 19.93
CA ASP A 169 -8.37 -17.65 18.67
C ASP A 169 -8.83 -16.80 17.48
N ASN A 170 -9.48 -15.66 17.73
CA ASN A 170 -10.04 -14.78 16.69
C ASN A 170 -9.19 -13.54 16.39
N PHE A 171 -7.87 -13.61 16.63
CA PHE A 171 -6.96 -12.46 16.53
C PHE A 171 -7.00 -11.74 15.18
N THR A 172 -7.23 -12.46 14.07
CA THR A 172 -7.26 -11.87 12.73
C THR A 172 -8.45 -10.92 12.57
N GLU A 173 -9.65 -11.34 12.95
CA GLU A 173 -10.84 -10.48 12.89
C GLU A 173 -10.74 -9.33 13.89
N GLU A 174 -10.14 -9.57 15.06
CA GLU A 174 -9.95 -8.51 16.04
C GLU A 174 -8.99 -7.43 15.53
N PHE A 175 -7.89 -7.79 14.85
CA PHE A 175 -7.02 -6.80 14.22
C PHE A 175 -7.69 -6.05 13.08
N ARG A 176 -8.54 -6.71 12.27
CA ARG A 176 -9.37 -6.01 11.25
C ARG A 176 -10.29 -4.99 11.90
N ARG A 177 -11.00 -5.39 12.96
CA ARG A 177 -11.86 -4.49 13.72
C ARG A 177 -11.09 -3.31 14.33
N MET A 178 -9.93 -3.57 14.93
CA MET A 178 -9.04 -2.53 15.46
C MET A 178 -8.68 -1.52 14.39
N SER A 179 -8.24 -1.99 13.23
CA SER A 179 -7.84 -1.16 12.09
C SER A 179 -9.01 -0.32 11.57
N GLY A 180 -10.17 -0.96 11.33
CA GLY A 180 -11.38 -0.30 10.88
C GLY A 180 -11.88 0.76 11.87
N SER A 181 -11.88 0.44 13.17
CA SER A 181 -12.29 1.38 14.24
C SER A 181 -11.35 2.58 14.35
N THR A 182 -10.03 2.33 14.25
CA THR A 182 -9.02 3.39 14.26
C THR A 182 -9.22 4.35 13.09
N LEU A 183 -9.50 3.83 11.88
CA LEU A 183 -9.69 4.68 10.71
C LEU A 183 -11.05 5.36 10.68
N LEU A 184 -12.14 4.71 11.10
CA LEU A 184 -13.44 5.34 11.22
C LEU A 184 -13.39 6.54 12.19
N SER A 185 -12.76 6.36 13.34
CA SER A 185 -12.57 7.44 14.31
C SER A 185 -11.64 8.52 13.76
N SER A 186 -10.46 8.16 13.24
CA SER A 186 -9.47 9.13 12.74
C SER A 186 -9.95 9.90 11.51
N VAL A 187 -10.57 9.22 10.55
CA VAL A 187 -10.94 9.79 9.24
C VAL A 187 -12.26 10.54 9.32
N TYR A 188 -13.26 9.93 9.95
CA TYR A 188 -14.64 10.42 9.93
C TYR A 188 -15.13 10.93 11.29
N GLY A 189 -14.42 10.65 12.39
CA GLY A 189 -14.89 10.96 13.74
C GLY A 189 -15.99 9.99 14.20
N TYR A 190 -16.03 8.79 13.62
CA TYR A 190 -17.03 7.76 13.92
C TYR A 190 -16.48 6.77 14.96
N GLU A 191 -17.13 6.69 16.12
CA GLU A 191 -16.80 5.69 17.15
C GLU A 191 -17.58 4.40 16.91
N VAL A 192 -16.85 3.30 16.66
CA VAL A 192 -17.44 1.97 16.45
C VAL A 192 -17.98 1.45 17.78
N SER A 193 -19.29 1.28 17.84
CA SER A 193 -20.00 0.95 19.10
C SER A 193 -20.27 -0.54 19.30
N SER A 194 -20.21 -1.35 18.23
CA SER A 194 -20.55 -2.77 18.29
C SER A 194 -19.60 -3.64 17.48
N TYR A 195 -19.63 -4.95 17.73
CA TYR A 195 -18.89 -5.95 16.96
C TYR A 195 -19.40 -6.05 15.51
N ASP A 196 -20.70 -5.90 15.32
CA ASP A 196 -21.38 -6.02 14.03
C ASP A 196 -21.64 -4.68 13.35
N ASP A 197 -20.77 -3.70 13.57
CA ASP A 197 -20.95 -2.35 13.04
C ASP A 197 -21.04 -2.37 11.51
N GLY A 198 -22.15 -1.85 11.00
CA GLY A 198 -22.44 -1.88 9.57
C GLY A 198 -21.41 -1.13 8.73
N LEU A 199 -20.79 -0.07 9.26
CA LEU A 199 -19.78 0.68 8.52
C LEU A 199 -18.48 -0.11 8.35
N VAL A 200 -18.06 -0.86 9.37
CA VAL A 200 -16.87 -1.72 9.29
C VAL A 200 -17.08 -2.80 8.22
N LYS A 201 -18.23 -3.47 8.22
CA LYS A 201 -18.54 -4.54 7.26
C LYS A 201 -18.66 -4.06 5.81
N VAL A 202 -19.25 -2.89 5.58
CA VAL A 202 -19.34 -2.28 4.24
C VAL A 202 -17.94 -2.11 3.64
N VAL A 203 -16.97 -1.77 4.48
CA VAL A 203 -15.60 -1.44 4.05
C VAL A 203 -14.78 -2.69 3.81
N GLU A 204 -14.78 -3.64 4.74
CA GLU A 204 -14.06 -4.91 4.59
C GLU A 204 -14.45 -5.61 3.28
N ASN A 205 -15.75 -5.67 2.98
CA ASN A 205 -16.26 -6.24 1.74
C ASN A 205 -15.78 -5.48 0.49
N ALA A 206 -15.79 -4.15 0.53
CA ALA A 206 -15.37 -3.32 -0.60
C ALA A 206 -13.86 -3.43 -0.85
N VAL A 207 -13.02 -3.41 0.19
CA VAL A 207 -11.55 -3.48 0.07
C VAL A 207 -11.10 -4.83 -0.48
N HIS A 208 -11.71 -5.93 -0.02
CA HIS A 208 -11.44 -7.27 -0.56
C HIS A 208 -11.69 -7.33 -2.08
N ARG A 209 -12.85 -6.83 -2.52
CA ARG A 209 -13.26 -6.80 -3.94
C ARG A 209 -12.37 -5.88 -4.79
N ILE A 210 -11.96 -4.74 -4.23
CA ILE A 210 -10.99 -3.82 -4.86
C ILE A 210 -9.66 -4.54 -5.10
N SER A 211 -9.17 -5.29 -4.10
CA SER A 211 -7.91 -6.04 -4.18
C SER A 211 -7.97 -7.14 -5.25
N GLU A 212 -9.10 -7.84 -5.38
CA GLU A 212 -9.32 -8.81 -6.46
C GLU A 212 -9.38 -8.15 -7.85
N ALA A 213 -10.10 -7.02 -7.97
CA ALA A 213 -10.28 -6.28 -9.22
C ALA A 213 -8.99 -5.68 -9.78
N ALA A 214 -8.00 -5.40 -8.93
CA ALA A 214 -6.73 -4.80 -9.30
C ALA A 214 -5.79 -5.77 -10.04
N LEU A 215 -5.96 -7.09 -9.86
CA LEU A 215 -5.07 -8.07 -10.44
C LEU A 215 -5.40 -8.40 -11.89
N SER A 216 -4.39 -8.26 -12.76
CA SER A 216 -4.52 -8.61 -14.18
C SER A 216 -4.76 -10.10 -14.41
N GLY A 217 -4.23 -10.97 -13.54
CA GLY A 217 -4.48 -12.42 -13.58
C GLY A 217 -5.93 -12.81 -13.32
N ASN A 218 -6.66 -12.02 -12.52
CA ASN A 218 -8.07 -12.27 -12.21
C ASN A 218 -9.00 -11.76 -13.31
N PHE A 219 -8.65 -10.66 -13.97
CA PHE A 219 -9.50 -10.00 -14.97
C PHE A 219 -8.71 -9.56 -16.20
N TYR A 220 -8.82 -10.33 -17.29
CA TYR A 220 -8.16 -10.03 -18.57
C TYR A 220 -8.48 -8.64 -19.13
N VAL A 221 -9.61 -8.02 -18.78
CA VAL A 221 -9.94 -6.64 -19.21
C VAL A 221 -8.91 -5.60 -18.72
N ASN A 222 -8.17 -5.90 -17.64
CA ASN A 222 -7.03 -5.07 -17.18
C ASN A 222 -5.83 -5.10 -18.12
N THR A 223 -5.71 -6.17 -18.92
CA THR A 223 -4.63 -6.32 -19.91
C THR A 223 -5.15 -6.04 -21.33
N ILE A 224 -6.37 -6.45 -21.64
CA ILE A 224 -7.05 -6.36 -22.92
C ILE A 224 -8.14 -5.29 -22.81
N VAL A 225 -7.73 -4.02 -22.81
CA VAL A 225 -8.57 -2.87 -22.46
C VAL A 225 -9.87 -2.79 -23.27
N TRP A 226 -9.86 -3.18 -24.54
CA TRP A 226 -11.07 -3.13 -25.40
C TRP A 226 -12.19 -4.07 -24.93
N MET A 227 -11.89 -5.07 -24.09
CA MET A 227 -12.91 -5.96 -23.52
C MET A 227 -13.94 -5.19 -22.68
N LYS A 228 -13.62 -3.98 -22.19
CA LYS A 228 -14.56 -3.13 -21.47
C LYS A 228 -15.80 -2.74 -22.29
N TYR A 229 -15.71 -2.81 -23.62
CA TYR A 229 -16.83 -2.50 -24.53
C TYR A 229 -17.73 -3.71 -24.83
N ILE A 230 -17.35 -4.94 -24.43
CA ILE A 230 -18.15 -6.17 -24.66
C ILE A 230 -19.47 -6.07 -23.90
N PRO A 231 -20.65 -6.15 -24.54
CA PRO A 231 -21.93 -6.13 -23.83
C PRO A 231 -22.08 -7.26 -22.79
N ALA A 232 -22.72 -6.99 -21.64
CA ALA A 232 -22.83 -7.94 -20.53
C ALA A 232 -23.66 -9.20 -20.84
N TRP A 233 -24.37 -9.23 -21.97
CA TRP A 233 -25.14 -10.39 -22.44
C TRP A 233 -24.31 -11.38 -23.28
N ILE A 234 -23.10 -11.01 -23.72
CA ILE A 234 -22.23 -11.90 -24.50
C ILE A 234 -21.71 -13.04 -23.60
N PRO A 235 -21.72 -14.31 -24.06
CA PRO A 235 -21.09 -15.42 -23.34
C PRO A 235 -19.63 -15.11 -22.97
N GLY A 236 -19.27 -15.34 -21.71
CA GLY A 236 -17.94 -14.99 -21.18
C GLY A 236 -17.82 -13.57 -20.59
N ALA A 237 -18.84 -12.71 -20.71
CA ALA A 237 -18.87 -11.37 -20.10
C ALA A 237 -19.46 -11.35 -18.66
N ALA A 238 -19.54 -12.50 -17.99
CA ALA A 238 -20.13 -12.62 -16.65
C ALA A 238 -19.43 -11.75 -15.60
N TRP A 239 -18.14 -11.49 -15.77
CA TRP A 239 -17.34 -10.58 -14.94
C TRP A 239 -17.92 -9.15 -14.86
N LYS A 240 -18.73 -8.71 -15.83
CA LYS A 240 -19.44 -7.42 -15.75
C LYS A 240 -20.53 -7.41 -14.69
N ARG A 241 -21.18 -8.54 -14.42
CA ARG A 241 -22.17 -8.65 -13.33
C ARG A 241 -21.48 -8.54 -11.97
N THR A 242 -20.33 -9.21 -11.84
CA THR A 242 -19.43 -9.08 -10.68
C THR A 242 -19.02 -7.62 -10.48
N ALA A 243 -18.54 -6.94 -11.54
CA ALA A 243 -18.17 -5.52 -11.48
C ALA A 243 -19.33 -4.61 -11.01
N ASN A 244 -20.57 -4.87 -11.48
CA ASN A 244 -21.74 -4.11 -11.06
C ASN A 244 -22.07 -4.29 -9.57
N ALA A 245 -22.00 -5.52 -9.06
CA ALA A 245 -22.20 -5.79 -7.64
C ALA A 245 -21.11 -5.12 -6.80
N TRP A 246 -19.85 -5.23 -7.22
CA TRP A 246 -18.71 -4.65 -6.51
C TRP A 246 -18.73 -3.13 -6.51
N ARG A 247 -19.19 -2.50 -7.59
CA ARG A 247 -19.38 -1.05 -7.67
C ARG A 247 -20.33 -0.54 -6.60
N ARG A 248 -21.40 -1.28 -6.30
CA ARG A 248 -22.33 -0.87 -5.24
C ARG A 248 -21.61 -0.76 -3.90
N ASP A 249 -20.86 -1.78 -3.52
CA ASP A 249 -20.10 -1.80 -2.28
C ASP A 249 -19.04 -0.69 -2.24
N VAL A 250 -18.36 -0.43 -3.35
CA VAL A 250 -17.42 0.70 -3.46
C VAL A 250 -18.13 2.04 -3.24
N GLN A 251 -19.31 2.24 -3.86
CA GLN A 251 -20.09 3.46 -3.68
C GLN A 251 -20.60 3.60 -2.25
N GLU A 252 -21.01 2.51 -1.60
CA GLU A 252 -21.41 2.51 -0.19
C GLU A 252 -20.22 2.88 0.71
N MET A 253 -19.06 2.26 0.51
CA MET A 253 -17.82 2.56 1.23
C MET A 253 -17.39 4.03 1.09
N VAL A 254 -17.52 4.62 -0.11
CA VAL A 254 -17.15 6.02 -0.37
C VAL A 254 -18.16 7.00 0.24
N ASN A 255 -19.46 6.74 0.09
CA ASN A 255 -20.48 7.74 0.36
C ASN A 255 -21.04 7.67 1.77
N VAL A 256 -21.23 6.47 2.35
CA VAL A 256 -21.92 6.32 3.64
C VAL A 256 -21.15 7.00 4.79
N PRO A 257 -19.86 6.67 5.06
CA PRO A 257 -19.13 7.32 6.15
C PRO A 257 -18.91 8.83 5.90
N TYR A 258 -18.71 9.22 4.64
CA TYR A 258 -18.57 10.62 4.26
C TYR A 258 -19.83 11.43 4.56
N ASN A 259 -20.99 10.94 4.13
CA ASN A 259 -22.27 11.63 4.32
C ASN A 259 -22.65 11.71 5.80
N TRP A 260 -22.40 10.63 6.56
CA TRP A 260 -22.59 10.63 8.00
C TRP A 260 -21.74 11.72 8.67
N ALA A 261 -20.45 11.77 8.39
CA ALA A 261 -19.56 12.74 9.01
C ALA A 261 -19.90 14.19 8.59
N LYS A 262 -20.29 14.41 7.33
CA LYS A 262 -20.75 15.72 6.84
C LYS A 262 -22.02 16.18 7.57
N ASP A 263 -22.96 15.27 7.82
CA ASP A 263 -24.15 15.54 8.63
C ASP A 263 -23.78 15.95 10.06
N GLN A 264 -22.88 15.22 10.73
CA GLN A 264 -22.40 15.58 12.07
C GLN A 264 -21.71 16.95 12.11
N ILE A 265 -20.93 17.28 11.06
CA ILE A 265 -20.26 18.59 10.93
C ILE A 265 -21.31 19.69 10.79
N SER A 266 -22.34 19.47 9.97
CA SER A 266 -23.43 20.45 9.76
C SER A 266 -24.22 20.73 11.04
N LYS A 267 -24.34 19.73 11.92
CA LYS A 267 -25.01 19.82 13.22
C LYS A 267 -24.14 20.45 14.31
N GLY A 268 -22.85 20.70 14.04
CA GLY A 268 -21.91 21.26 15.01
C GLY A 268 -21.47 20.30 16.12
N ILE A 269 -21.72 19.00 15.97
CA ILE A 269 -21.41 17.96 16.97
C ILE A 269 -20.31 17.00 16.54
N ALA A 270 -19.76 17.16 15.32
CA ALA A 270 -18.71 16.28 14.81
C ALA A 270 -17.44 16.33 15.68
N PRO A 271 -16.90 15.16 16.08
CA PRO A 271 -15.58 15.05 16.68
C PRO A 271 -14.47 15.62 15.78
N HIS A 272 -13.26 15.77 16.32
CA HIS A 272 -12.09 16.03 15.49
C HIS A 272 -11.83 14.83 14.58
N SER A 273 -11.63 15.09 13.28
CA SER A 273 -11.36 14.05 12.28
C SER A 273 -10.63 14.64 11.08
N ILE A 274 -9.97 13.79 10.30
CA ILE A 274 -9.27 14.19 9.07
C ILE A 274 -10.24 14.86 8.08
N LEU A 275 -11.45 14.32 7.91
CA LEU A 275 -12.44 14.92 7.02
C LEU A 275 -12.79 16.35 7.47
N ARG A 276 -13.03 16.55 8.78
CA ARG A 276 -13.33 17.89 9.32
C ARG A 276 -12.16 18.86 9.08
N GLN A 277 -10.92 18.41 9.24
CA GLN A 277 -9.73 19.22 8.97
C GLN A 277 -9.60 19.57 7.48
N MET A 278 -9.73 18.58 6.58
CA MET A 278 -9.66 18.81 5.13
C MET A 278 -10.74 19.78 4.63
N LEU A 279 -11.97 19.66 5.15
CA LEU A 279 -13.05 20.60 4.86
C LEU A 279 -12.79 21.99 5.47
N GLY A 280 -12.15 22.07 6.63
CA GLY A 280 -11.70 23.34 7.23
C GLY A 280 -10.70 24.07 6.35
N LEU A 281 -9.63 23.40 5.94
CA LEU A 281 -8.59 23.94 5.03
C LEU A 281 -9.15 24.44 3.69
N SER A 282 -10.30 23.89 3.26
CA SER A 282 -10.97 24.27 2.02
C SER A 282 -11.76 25.59 2.11
N LYS A 283 -12.13 26.03 3.33
CA LYS A 283 -12.87 27.29 3.54
C LYS A 283 -11.98 28.52 3.49
N ASP A 284 -10.69 28.36 3.77
CA ASP A 284 -9.70 29.45 3.85
C ASP A 284 -8.99 29.72 2.50
N GLY A 285 -9.34 28.99 1.43
CA GLY A 285 -8.77 29.16 0.10
C GLY A 285 -9.73 29.85 -0.89
N ASP A 286 -9.29 31.00 -1.45
CA ASP A 286 -9.98 31.80 -2.47
C ASP A 286 -10.33 31.02 -3.75
N SER A 287 -11.51 30.37 -3.81
CA SER A 287 -12.12 29.98 -5.09
C SER A 287 -13.56 30.49 -5.20
N HIS A 288 -13.78 31.35 -6.20
CA HIS A 288 -14.93 32.22 -6.39
C HIS A 288 -16.11 31.61 -7.19
N SER A 289 -16.15 30.30 -7.45
CA SER A 289 -17.28 29.64 -8.14
C SER A 289 -17.77 28.37 -7.45
N GLU A 290 -19.06 28.06 -7.60
CA GLU A 290 -19.71 26.89 -6.99
C GLU A 290 -19.16 25.58 -7.56
N GLU A 291 -18.82 25.54 -8.85
CA GLU A 291 -18.25 24.37 -9.51
C GLU A 291 -16.88 24.00 -8.94
N ALA A 292 -16.04 24.99 -8.62
CA ALA A 292 -14.72 24.76 -8.02
C ALA A 292 -14.84 24.14 -6.62
N ARG A 293 -15.84 24.59 -5.84
CA ARG A 293 -16.14 24.06 -4.51
C ARG A 293 -16.61 22.61 -4.59
N GLN A 294 -17.52 22.29 -5.51
CA GLN A 294 -18.01 20.93 -5.72
C GLN A 294 -16.90 19.97 -6.14
N GLN A 295 -16.02 20.40 -7.06
CA GLN A 295 -14.87 19.59 -7.47
C GLN A 295 -13.89 19.35 -6.31
N LEU A 296 -13.64 20.35 -5.47
CA LEU A 296 -12.79 20.17 -4.30
C LEU A 296 -13.42 19.23 -3.28
N GLU A 297 -14.72 19.34 -3.06
CA GLU A 297 -15.45 18.45 -2.17
C GLU A 297 -15.37 16.99 -2.65
N GLU A 298 -15.56 16.74 -3.95
CA GLU A 298 -15.40 15.42 -4.56
C GLU A 298 -13.99 14.87 -4.32
N ARG A 299 -12.95 15.71 -4.47
CA ARG A 299 -11.56 15.32 -4.20
C ARG A 299 -11.33 14.95 -2.73
N ILE A 300 -11.95 15.67 -1.80
CA ILE A 300 -11.88 15.37 -0.36
C ILE A 300 -12.58 14.03 -0.07
N ARG A 301 -13.77 13.79 -0.65
CA ARG A 301 -14.50 12.51 -0.50
C ARG A 301 -13.64 11.33 -0.95
N TRP A 302 -13.06 11.40 -2.14
CA TRP A 302 -12.18 10.33 -2.64
C TRP A 302 -10.88 10.19 -1.86
N ALA A 303 -10.27 11.29 -1.42
CA ALA A 303 -9.07 11.24 -0.59
C ALA A 303 -9.34 10.54 0.75
N THR A 304 -10.44 10.88 1.43
CA THR A 304 -10.83 10.24 2.69
C THR A 304 -11.22 8.77 2.53
N ALA A 305 -11.98 8.43 1.48
CA ALA A 305 -12.27 7.03 1.15
C ALA A 305 -11.00 6.22 0.83
N THR A 306 -10.03 6.85 0.16
CA THR A 306 -8.71 6.24 -0.10
C THR A 306 -7.98 5.94 1.20
N LEU A 307 -7.94 6.88 2.14
CA LEU A 307 -7.27 6.70 3.43
C LEU A 307 -7.89 5.55 4.22
N PHE A 308 -9.22 5.47 4.23
CA PHE A 308 -9.91 4.42 4.94
C PHE A 308 -9.67 3.04 4.33
N ALA A 309 -9.83 2.90 3.00
CA ALA A 309 -9.58 1.64 2.31
C ALA A 309 -8.12 1.17 2.46
N ALA A 310 -7.15 2.08 2.29
CA ALA A 310 -5.73 1.73 2.32
C ALA A 310 -5.23 1.32 3.71
N GLY A 311 -5.75 1.93 4.78
CA GLY A 311 -5.33 1.63 6.14
C GLY A 311 -5.92 0.33 6.70
N THR A 312 -7.08 -0.10 6.20
CA THR A 312 -7.87 -1.19 6.81
C THR A 312 -7.14 -2.53 6.71
N ASP A 313 -6.67 -2.93 5.52
CA ASP A 313 -6.07 -4.26 5.31
C ASP A 313 -4.54 -4.30 5.48
N THR A 314 -3.84 -3.21 5.15
CA THR A 314 -2.36 -3.23 5.06
C THR A 314 -1.69 -3.36 6.42
N SER A 315 -2.18 -2.63 7.42
CA SER A 315 -1.68 -2.71 8.79
C SER A 315 -2.00 -4.07 9.40
N VAL A 316 -3.21 -4.61 9.13
CA VAL A 316 -3.65 -5.92 9.61
C VAL A 316 -2.76 -7.02 9.07
N ALA A 317 -2.50 -7.04 7.76
CA ALA A 317 -1.60 -7.99 7.12
C ALA A 317 -0.23 -8.02 7.82
N THR A 318 0.30 -6.83 8.12
CA THR A 318 1.61 -6.67 8.76
C THR A 318 1.59 -7.13 10.23
N VAL A 319 0.52 -6.87 10.98
CA VAL A 319 0.37 -7.37 12.37
C VAL A 319 0.21 -8.89 12.39
N ILE A 320 -0.50 -9.49 11.43
CA ILE A 320 -0.60 -10.96 11.29
C ILE A 320 0.77 -11.58 11.00
N VAL A 321 1.57 -10.97 10.12
CA VAL A 321 2.96 -11.40 9.88
C VAL A 321 3.79 -11.29 11.15
N PHE A 322 3.61 -10.23 11.95
CA PHE A 322 4.28 -10.10 13.24
C PHE A 322 3.92 -11.26 14.18
N VAL A 323 2.63 -11.60 14.32
CA VAL A 323 2.20 -12.76 15.13
C VAL A 323 2.86 -14.04 14.62
N LEU A 324 2.86 -14.27 13.30
CA LEU A 324 3.54 -15.41 12.69
C LEU A 324 5.04 -15.44 13.04
N ALA A 325 5.72 -14.29 12.95
CA ALA A 325 7.13 -14.18 13.29
C ALA A 325 7.39 -14.48 14.77
N MET A 326 6.55 -14.02 15.70
CA MET A 326 6.73 -14.33 17.13
C MET A 326 6.51 -15.80 17.44
N VAL A 327 5.62 -16.49 16.71
CA VAL A 327 5.45 -17.95 16.82
C VAL A 327 6.70 -18.71 16.35
N LEU A 328 7.31 -18.26 15.25
CA LEU A 328 8.46 -18.94 14.63
C LEU A 328 9.80 -18.59 15.27
N HIS A 329 9.89 -17.41 15.91
CA HIS A 329 11.12 -16.84 16.46
C HIS A 329 10.94 -16.41 17.93
N PRO A 330 10.71 -17.36 18.85
CA PRO A 330 10.47 -17.07 20.26
C PRO A 330 11.66 -16.33 20.91
N GLU A 331 12.88 -16.51 20.41
CA GLU A 331 14.07 -15.79 20.87
C GLU A 331 13.97 -14.27 20.61
N VAL A 332 13.32 -13.87 19.51
CA VAL A 332 13.11 -12.45 19.19
C VAL A 332 12.07 -11.85 20.14
N GLN A 333 10.97 -12.57 20.38
CA GLN A 333 9.93 -12.16 21.33
C GLN A 333 10.51 -11.97 22.74
N ALA A 334 11.26 -12.96 23.24
CA ALA A 334 11.87 -12.90 24.57
C ALA A 334 12.83 -11.72 24.72
N LYS A 335 13.65 -11.43 23.70
CA LYS A 335 14.56 -10.27 23.71
C LYS A 335 13.80 -8.94 23.72
N ALA A 336 12.69 -8.83 23.00
CA ALA A 336 11.87 -7.62 22.99
C ALA A 336 11.11 -7.42 24.31
N GLN A 337 10.58 -8.49 24.88
CA GLN A 337 9.98 -8.47 26.21
C GLN A 337 10.99 -8.02 27.28
N ALA A 338 12.24 -8.49 27.22
CA ALA A 338 13.29 -8.05 28.13
C ALA A 338 13.62 -6.55 27.99
N GLU A 339 13.65 -6.01 26.76
CA GLU A 339 13.78 -4.56 26.52
C GLU A 339 12.60 -3.80 27.16
N ILE A 340 11.37 -4.21 26.88
CA ILE A 340 10.15 -3.60 27.42
C ILE A 340 10.15 -3.62 28.96
N ASP A 341 10.48 -4.76 29.56
CA ASP A 341 10.53 -4.91 31.01
C ASP A 341 11.59 -4.01 31.64
N SER A 342 12.73 -3.80 30.96
CA SER A 342 13.79 -2.89 31.44
C SER A 342 13.35 -1.43 31.48
N VAL A 343 12.45 -1.02 30.59
CA VAL A 343 11.95 0.37 30.51
C VAL A 343 10.75 0.59 31.43
N PHE A 344 9.82 -0.37 31.51
CA PHE A 344 8.54 -0.19 32.20
C PHE A 344 8.43 -0.91 33.55
N GLY A 345 9.30 -1.88 33.84
CA GLY A 345 9.21 -2.74 35.05
C GLY A 345 7.87 -3.50 35.17
N GLY A 346 7.15 -3.65 34.05
CA GLY A 346 5.79 -4.18 34.00
C GLY A 346 4.79 -3.39 34.86
N THR A 347 4.96 -2.07 35.00
CA THR A 347 4.09 -1.22 35.84
C THR A 347 3.02 -0.47 35.07
N ARG A 348 3.16 -0.35 33.75
CA ARG A 348 2.24 0.36 32.86
C ARG A 348 2.28 -0.22 31.45
N LEU A 349 1.27 0.13 30.65
CA LEU A 349 1.23 -0.12 29.22
C LEU A 349 2.13 0.88 28.45
N PRO A 350 2.60 0.52 27.23
CA PRO A 350 3.36 1.43 26.39
C PRO A 350 2.50 2.60 25.89
N GLU A 351 3.17 3.73 25.69
CA GLU A 351 2.67 4.94 25.03
C GLU A 351 3.49 5.24 23.77
N MET A 352 2.94 6.05 22.87
CA MET A 352 3.64 6.44 21.64
C MET A 352 4.95 7.20 21.90
N THR A 353 5.04 7.92 23.01
CA THR A 353 6.24 8.65 23.44
C THR A 353 7.38 7.75 23.88
N ASP A 354 7.14 6.46 24.12
CA ASP A 354 8.18 5.50 24.53
C ASP A 354 9.01 4.98 23.35
N ARG A 355 8.65 5.31 22.11
CA ARG A 355 9.25 4.74 20.89
C ARG A 355 10.76 4.88 20.83
N GLU A 356 11.31 6.00 21.28
CA GLU A 356 12.77 6.24 21.28
C GLU A 356 13.52 5.40 22.32
N SER A 357 12.83 4.97 23.39
CA SER A 357 13.38 4.12 24.45
C SER A 357 13.31 2.63 24.14
N LEU A 358 12.69 2.23 23.02
CA LEU A 358 12.48 0.84 22.61
C LEU A 358 13.09 0.55 21.21
N PRO A 359 14.43 0.69 21.06
CA PRO A 359 15.09 0.54 19.76
C PRO A 359 14.95 -0.86 19.17
N TYR A 360 14.92 -1.93 19.98
CA TYR A 360 14.78 -3.30 19.47
C TYR A 360 13.36 -3.58 18.99
N VAL A 361 12.32 -3.09 19.67
CA VAL A 361 10.94 -3.11 19.14
C VAL A 361 10.85 -2.36 17.81
N CYS A 362 11.53 -1.22 17.67
CA CYS A 362 11.60 -0.50 16.40
C CYS A 362 12.30 -1.32 15.29
N CYS A 363 13.32 -2.10 15.63
CA CYS A 363 13.97 -3.02 14.71
C CYS A 363 13.02 -4.15 14.27
N ILE A 364 12.18 -4.66 15.18
CA ILE A 364 11.15 -5.66 14.85
C ILE A 364 10.16 -5.10 13.83
N VAL A 365 9.66 -3.88 14.03
CA VAL A 365 8.73 -3.23 13.07
C VAL A 365 9.37 -3.15 11.68
N LYS A 366 10.63 -2.74 11.59
CA LYS A 366 11.37 -2.69 10.31
C LYS A 366 11.54 -4.07 9.69
N GLU A 367 11.85 -5.09 10.48
CA GLU A 367 12.05 -6.45 10.00
C GLU A 367 10.76 -7.11 9.56
N VAL A 368 9.62 -6.86 10.20
CA VAL A 368 8.31 -7.34 9.72
C VAL A 368 8.01 -6.79 8.33
N LEU A 369 8.20 -5.47 8.14
CA LEU A 369 7.96 -4.79 6.86
C LEU A 369 8.91 -5.27 5.74
N ARG A 370 10.15 -5.66 6.10
CA ARG A 370 11.14 -6.20 5.17
C ARG A 370 10.86 -7.67 4.82
N TRP A 371 10.70 -8.51 5.85
CA TRP A 371 10.60 -9.96 5.71
C TRP A 371 9.35 -10.37 4.93
N TRP A 372 8.25 -9.66 5.14
CA TRP A 372 7.00 -9.87 4.39
C TRP A 372 6.40 -8.53 3.93
N PRO A 373 6.84 -7.99 2.78
CA PRO A 373 6.30 -6.74 2.29
C PRO A 373 4.82 -6.90 1.88
N ALA A 374 3.94 -6.07 2.44
CA ALA A 374 2.50 -6.11 2.15
C ALA A 374 2.18 -5.97 0.65
N PHE A 375 2.99 -5.20 -0.10
CA PHE A 375 2.91 -5.08 -1.56
C PHE A 375 4.19 -5.62 -2.19
N PRO A 376 4.29 -6.93 -2.48
CA PRO A 376 5.53 -7.54 -2.97
C PRO A 376 5.95 -7.02 -4.35
N LEU A 377 5.02 -6.55 -5.18
CA LEU A 377 5.27 -5.88 -6.47
C LEU A 377 5.03 -4.36 -6.43
N GLY A 378 4.83 -3.79 -5.24
CA GLY A 378 4.39 -2.40 -5.10
C GLY A 378 3.06 -2.13 -5.81
N VAL A 379 2.81 -0.85 -6.12
CA VAL A 379 1.69 -0.46 -6.98
C VAL A 379 2.25 -0.05 -8.34
N PRO A 380 1.82 -0.65 -9.46
CA PRO A 380 2.37 -0.36 -10.78
C PRO A 380 2.36 1.14 -11.15
N HIS A 381 3.45 1.58 -11.75
CA HIS A 381 3.65 2.92 -12.28
C HIS A 381 3.50 2.92 -13.80
N ALA A 382 3.38 4.08 -14.43
CA ALA A 382 3.47 4.24 -15.88
C ALA A 382 4.40 5.39 -16.26
N SER A 383 5.11 5.22 -17.38
CA SER A 383 5.96 6.25 -17.97
C SER A 383 5.15 7.27 -18.79
N THR A 384 5.34 8.56 -18.54
CA THR A 384 4.62 9.64 -19.26
C THR A 384 5.28 10.03 -20.57
N GLN A 385 6.54 9.65 -20.77
CA GLN A 385 7.36 9.90 -21.94
C GLN A 385 8.37 8.77 -22.14
N ASP A 386 8.98 8.74 -23.32
CA ASP A 386 10.11 7.86 -23.60
C ASP A 386 11.30 8.24 -22.70
N ASP A 387 12.07 7.25 -22.26
CA ASP A 387 13.30 7.46 -21.50
C ASP A 387 14.39 6.45 -21.92
N VAL A 388 15.64 6.77 -21.59
CA VAL A 388 16.78 5.88 -21.75
C VAL A 388 17.47 5.68 -20.40
N TYR A 389 17.65 4.41 -20.03
CA TYR A 389 18.29 4.01 -18.79
C TYR A 389 19.31 2.90 -19.03
N ARG A 390 20.58 3.15 -18.67
CA ARG A 390 21.70 2.20 -18.86
C ARG A 390 21.78 1.57 -20.27
N GLY A 391 21.46 2.37 -21.30
CA GLY A 391 21.46 1.92 -22.69
C GLY A 391 20.15 1.24 -23.16
N TYR A 392 19.20 1.02 -22.27
CA TYR A 392 17.88 0.49 -22.59
C TYR A 392 16.88 1.60 -22.90
N PHE A 393 16.04 1.39 -23.91
CA PHE A 393 14.91 2.23 -24.21
C PHE A 393 13.68 1.81 -23.39
N ILE A 394 13.04 2.76 -22.73
CA ILE A 394 11.77 2.56 -22.02
C ILE A 394 10.71 3.40 -22.74
N PRO A 395 9.83 2.77 -23.55
CA PRO A 395 8.79 3.49 -24.27
C PRO A 395 7.81 4.20 -23.33
N LYS A 396 7.28 5.35 -23.77
CA LYS A 396 6.14 6.02 -23.15
C LYS A 396 4.97 5.03 -22.99
N GLY A 397 4.29 5.10 -21.85
CA GLY A 397 3.15 4.26 -21.54
C GLY A 397 3.52 2.86 -21.07
N SER A 398 4.82 2.54 -20.94
CA SER A 398 5.27 1.30 -20.31
C SER A 398 4.78 1.24 -18.86
N THR A 399 4.27 0.07 -18.46
CA THR A 399 3.96 -0.21 -17.05
C THR A 399 5.26 -0.54 -16.33
N ILE A 400 5.54 0.12 -15.21
CA ILE A 400 6.77 -0.08 -14.44
C ILE A 400 6.41 -0.68 -13.09
N ILE A 401 6.97 -1.85 -12.79
CA ILE A 401 6.73 -2.60 -11.56
C ILE A 401 8.00 -2.60 -10.73
N GLY A 402 7.93 -2.10 -9.50
CA GLY A 402 9.00 -2.22 -8.53
C GLY A 402 8.84 -3.51 -7.74
N ASN A 403 9.71 -4.49 -7.96
CA ASN A 403 9.67 -5.76 -7.24
C ASN A 403 10.25 -5.60 -5.83
N THR A 404 9.43 -5.05 -4.93
CA THR A 404 9.77 -4.84 -3.51
C THR A 404 10.23 -6.14 -2.85
N TRP A 405 9.61 -7.27 -3.18
CA TRP A 405 9.99 -8.57 -2.63
C TRP A 405 11.42 -8.96 -3.04
N ALA A 406 11.80 -8.79 -4.31
CA ALA A 406 13.16 -9.06 -4.76
C ALA A 406 14.17 -8.16 -4.04
N ILE A 407 13.87 -6.87 -3.88
CA ILE A 407 14.72 -5.92 -3.17
C ILE A 407 14.89 -6.30 -1.69
N CYS A 408 13.79 -6.62 -1.01
CA CYS A 408 13.81 -7.10 0.39
C CYS A 408 14.53 -8.44 0.56
N ASN A 409 14.69 -9.21 -0.52
CA ASN A 409 15.37 -10.49 -0.56
C ASN A 409 16.75 -10.45 -1.26
N ASP A 410 17.32 -9.25 -1.45
CA ASP A 410 18.68 -9.10 -1.96
C ASP A 410 19.70 -9.35 -0.82
N PRO A 411 20.52 -10.41 -0.89
CA PRO A 411 21.50 -10.73 0.15
C PRO A 411 22.61 -9.68 0.30
N ASN A 412 22.82 -8.80 -0.70
CA ASN A 412 23.77 -7.70 -0.59
C ASN A 412 23.24 -6.55 0.27
N LEU A 413 21.92 -6.36 0.30
CA LEU A 413 21.26 -5.35 1.13
C LEU A 413 20.89 -5.91 2.51
N TYR A 414 20.45 -7.17 2.55
CA TYR A 414 19.96 -7.84 3.74
C TYR A 414 20.60 -9.22 3.86
N PRO A 415 21.73 -9.37 4.56
CA PRO A 415 22.39 -10.67 4.72
C PRO A 415 21.46 -11.72 5.33
N ASN A 416 21.41 -12.93 4.76
CA ASN A 416 20.45 -14.00 5.08
C ASN A 416 18.99 -13.48 5.06
N PRO A 417 18.49 -13.02 3.90
CA PRO A 417 17.23 -12.29 3.82
C PRO A 417 16.00 -13.14 4.19
N GLU A 418 16.09 -14.46 4.08
CA GLU A 418 15.04 -15.41 4.45
C GLU A 418 14.84 -15.52 5.97
N ARG A 419 15.88 -15.23 6.76
CA ARG A 419 15.81 -15.26 8.22
C ARG A 419 15.18 -13.98 8.75
N PHE A 420 14.17 -14.12 9.60
CA PHE A 420 13.67 -13.03 10.42
C PHE A 420 14.70 -12.67 11.48
N TYR A 421 15.39 -11.55 11.30
CA TYR A 421 16.53 -11.13 12.11
C TYR A 421 16.52 -9.61 12.35
N PRO A 422 15.78 -9.12 13.36
CA PRO A 422 15.65 -7.68 13.62
C PRO A 422 16.96 -6.97 13.94
N ASP A 423 17.92 -7.65 14.58
CA ASP A 423 19.24 -7.12 14.93
C ASP A 423 19.98 -6.47 13.76
N ARG A 424 19.67 -6.85 12.50
CA ARG A 424 20.25 -6.18 11.32
C ARG A 424 20.01 -4.67 11.31
N PHE A 425 18.90 -4.21 11.87
CA PHE A 425 18.55 -2.78 11.90
C PHE A 425 19.15 -2.02 13.08
N LEU A 426 19.93 -2.68 13.94
CA LEU A 426 20.83 -2.00 14.88
C LEU A 426 21.97 -1.31 14.14
N ASP A 427 22.36 -1.83 12.97
CA ASP A 427 23.25 -1.12 12.06
C ASP A 427 22.45 -0.07 11.26
N PRO A 428 22.71 1.23 11.46
CA PRO A 428 22.00 2.30 10.76
C PRO A 428 22.29 2.34 9.25
N SER A 429 23.31 1.62 8.76
CA SER A 429 23.62 1.53 7.34
C SER A 429 22.67 0.59 6.58
N VAL A 430 21.98 -0.32 7.28
CA VAL A 430 20.98 -1.20 6.67
C VAL A 430 19.76 -0.36 6.26
N PRO A 431 19.44 -0.31 4.95
CA PRO A 431 18.35 0.52 4.47
C PRO A 431 17.01 -0.02 4.96
N SER A 432 16.06 0.87 5.23
CA SER A 432 14.67 0.45 5.43
C SER A 432 14.13 -0.19 4.16
N ALA A 433 13.29 -1.21 4.31
CA ALA A 433 12.57 -1.81 3.19
C ALA A 433 11.79 -0.75 2.41
N PRO A 434 11.82 -0.75 1.06
CA PRO A 434 11.06 0.20 0.25
C PRO A 434 9.55 -0.16 0.17
N GLY A 435 8.99 -0.73 1.25
CA GLY A 435 7.60 -1.17 1.34
C GLY A 435 6.58 -0.04 1.22
N PHE A 436 7.01 1.21 1.45
CA PHE A 436 6.17 2.40 1.29
C PHE A 436 6.33 3.08 -0.08
N GLY A 437 7.03 2.47 -1.03
CA GLY A 437 7.18 2.97 -2.40
C GLY A 437 8.15 4.15 -2.54
N TYR A 438 8.06 4.86 -3.67
CA TYR A 438 9.14 5.74 -4.14
C TYR A 438 8.65 7.12 -4.58
N GLY A 439 9.52 8.12 -4.42
CA GLY A 439 9.36 9.46 -5.01
C GLY A 439 8.01 10.11 -4.71
N ARG A 440 7.40 10.73 -5.72
CA ARG A 440 6.11 11.45 -5.59
C ARG A 440 4.94 10.55 -5.20
N ARG A 441 5.03 9.24 -5.46
CA ARG A 441 3.99 8.23 -5.20
C ARG A 441 4.24 7.43 -3.91
N SER A 442 5.21 7.84 -3.08
CA SER A 442 5.43 7.23 -1.76
C SER A 442 4.15 7.24 -0.92
N CYS A 443 4.00 6.26 -0.03
CA CYS A 443 2.82 6.11 0.81
C CYS A 443 2.59 7.39 1.63
N PRO A 444 1.38 8.01 1.58
CA PRO A 444 1.10 9.16 2.44
C PRO A 444 0.96 8.76 3.90
N GLY A 445 0.53 7.53 4.16
CA GLY A 445 0.24 7.00 5.50
C GLY A 445 1.44 6.37 6.19
N VAL A 446 2.68 6.60 5.76
CA VAL A 446 3.87 5.94 6.34
C VAL A 446 3.97 6.15 7.86
N HIS A 447 3.78 7.40 8.32
CA HIS A 447 3.88 7.71 9.76
C HIS A 447 2.68 7.17 10.55
N PHE A 448 1.49 7.18 9.94
CA PHE A 448 0.30 6.56 10.53
C PHE A 448 0.51 5.05 10.71
N ALA A 449 0.91 4.36 9.64
CA ALA A 449 1.13 2.92 9.64
C ALA A 449 2.23 2.53 10.63
N GLU A 450 3.41 3.16 10.58
CA GLU A 450 4.49 2.85 11.53
C GLU A 450 4.09 3.09 12.99
N SER A 451 3.29 4.13 13.27
CA SER A 451 2.80 4.41 14.62
C SER A 451 1.85 3.33 15.11
N THR A 452 0.86 2.97 14.28
CA THR A 452 -0.09 1.87 14.58
C THR A 452 0.65 0.55 14.77
N LEU A 453 1.59 0.20 13.88
CA LEU A 453 2.36 -1.03 13.98
C LEU A 453 3.20 -1.05 15.27
N PHE A 454 3.89 0.05 15.59
CA PHE A 454 4.68 0.15 16.80
C PHE A 454 3.82 -0.06 18.05
N ILE A 455 2.73 0.71 18.22
CA ILE A 455 1.93 0.62 19.44
C ILE A 455 1.24 -0.73 19.58
N THR A 456 0.73 -1.30 18.47
CA THR A 456 0.10 -2.63 18.48
C THR A 456 1.12 -3.72 18.84
N MET A 457 2.27 -3.78 18.15
CA MET A 457 3.30 -4.79 18.41
C MET A 457 3.90 -4.65 19.81
N CYS A 458 4.18 -3.42 20.26
CA CYS A 458 4.72 -3.16 21.59
C CYS A 458 3.72 -3.58 22.68
N THR A 459 2.43 -3.27 22.52
CA THR A 459 1.40 -3.66 23.51
C THR A 459 1.19 -5.16 23.52
N LEU A 460 1.21 -5.82 22.35
CA LEU A 460 1.18 -7.29 22.24
C LEU A 460 2.35 -7.90 23.02
N LEU A 461 3.59 -7.46 22.78
CA LEU A 461 4.78 -7.95 23.47
C LEU A 461 4.76 -7.64 24.97
N THR A 462 4.16 -6.53 25.38
CA THR A 462 4.05 -6.17 26.80
C THR A 462 3.13 -7.15 27.53
N VAL A 463 2.02 -7.55 26.91
CA VAL A 463 0.93 -8.25 27.60
C VAL A 463 0.92 -9.76 27.35
N PHE A 464 1.32 -10.22 26.17
CA PHE A 464 1.10 -11.59 25.72
C PHE A 464 2.41 -12.35 25.44
N ASP A 465 2.33 -13.67 25.66
CA ASP A 465 3.21 -14.67 25.07
C ASP A 465 2.51 -15.30 23.86
N ILE A 466 3.12 -15.13 22.69
CA ILE A 466 2.67 -15.71 21.42
C ILE A 466 3.49 -16.97 21.17
N SER A 467 2.83 -18.12 21.06
CA SER A 467 3.49 -19.43 20.96
C SER A 467 2.79 -20.34 19.95
N PRO A 468 3.47 -21.41 19.48
CA PRO A 468 2.85 -22.37 18.58
C PRO A 468 1.59 -23.01 19.20
N ALA A 469 0.63 -23.37 18.36
CA ALA A 469 -0.49 -24.19 18.80
C ALA A 469 0.02 -25.57 19.27
N LEU A 470 -0.74 -26.25 20.12
CA LEU A 470 -0.41 -27.61 20.55
C LEU A 470 -1.25 -28.63 19.78
N ASP A 471 -0.67 -29.78 19.44
CA ASP A 471 -1.42 -30.93 18.94
C ASP A 471 -2.17 -31.66 20.07
N GLU A 472 -2.89 -32.73 19.72
CA GLU A 472 -3.63 -33.56 20.67
C GLU A 472 -2.74 -34.20 21.76
N ASN A 473 -1.43 -34.31 21.51
CA ASN A 473 -0.45 -34.85 22.45
C ASN A 473 0.26 -33.75 23.26
N GLY A 474 -0.13 -32.48 23.10
CA GLY A 474 0.49 -31.34 23.78
C GLY A 474 1.82 -30.88 23.17
N SER A 475 2.18 -31.36 21.97
CA SER A 475 3.42 -30.98 21.28
C SER A 475 3.24 -29.71 20.43
N PRO A 476 4.23 -28.79 20.39
CA PRO A 476 4.16 -27.58 19.57
C PRO A 476 4.07 -27.89 18.06
N VAL A 477 3.09 -27.26 17.39
CA VAL A 477 2.89 -27.34 15.94
C VAL A 477 3.23 -25.99 15.33
N LEU A 478 4.35 -25.92 14.61
CA LEU A 478 4.74 -24.71 13.90
C LEU A 478 3.83 -24.48 12.68
N PRO A 479 3.32 -23.25 12.49
CA PRO A 479 2.53 -22.91 11.31
C PRO A 479 3.41 -22.99 10.06
N LYS A 480 2.82 -23.42 8.93
CA LYS A 480 3.49 -23.37 7.64
C LYS A 480 3.54 -21.93 7.14
N VAL A 481 4.70 -21.53 6.64
CA VAL A 481 4.93 -20.21 6.06
C VAL A 481 4.47 -20.23 4.60
N GLU A 482 3.16 -20.09 4.40
CA GLU A 482 2.53 -20.13 3.08
C GLU A 482 1.86 -18.79 2.75
N LYS A 483 2.01 -18.35 1.49
CA LYS A 483 1.33 -17.14 1.01
C LYS A 483 -0.17 -17.39 0.91
N GLY A 484 -0.94 -16.38 1.32
CA GLY A 484 -2.38 -16.28 1.14
C GLY A 484 -2.82 -16.32 -0.33
N PRO A 485 -4.12 -16.14 -0.59
CA PRO A 485 -4.65 -16.04 -1.96
C PRO A 485 -3.91 -15.00 -2.80
N ASN A 486 -3.88 -15.19 -4.12
CA ASN A 486 -3.25 -14.23 -5.04
C ASN A 486 -4.05 -12.90 -5.02
N LEU A 487 -3.58 -11.96 -4.21
CA LEU A 487 -4.17 -10.64 -3.97
C LEU A 487 -3.08 -9.56 -4.08
N MET A 488 -3.50 -8.32 -4.34
CA MET A 488 -2.59 -7.17 -4.37
C MET A 488 -1.85 -6.98 -3.03
N ILE A 489 -2.52 -7.26 -1.91
CA ILE A 489 -1.95 -7.25 -0.57
C ILE A 489 -1.59 -8.68 -0.19
N SER A 490 -0.34 -8.92 0.17
CA SER A 490 0.15 -10.22 0.61
C SER A 490 -0.07 -10.41 2.11
N CYS A 491 -0.81 -11.46 2.45
CA CYS A 491 -0.97 -11.96 3.82
C CYS A 491 -0.53 -13.44 3.87
N PRO A 492 -0.13 -13.98 5.02
CA PRO A 492 0.03 -15.43 5.17
C PRO A 492 -1.34 -16.14 5.12
N GLN A 493 -1.33 -17.45 4.82
CA GLN A 493 -2.51 -18.30 5.01
C GLN A 493 -2.97 -18.27 6.48
N PRO A 494 -4.28 -18.46 6.76
CA PRO A 494 -4.76 -18.60 8.12
C PRO A 494 -4.00 -19.68 8.89
N PHE A 495 -3.53 -19.36 10.08
CA PHE A 495 -2.80 -20.27 10.94
C PHE A 495 -3.29 -20.19 12.39
N LYS A 496 -3.06 -21.25 13.15
CA LYS A 496 -3.36 -21.31 14.58
C LYS A 496 -2.12 -21.01 15.40
N CYS A 497 -2.29 -20.29 16.50
CA CYS A 497 -1.27 -20.07 17.51
C CYS A 497 -1.95 -19.88 18.86
N ARG A 498 -1.16 -19.91 19.94
CA ARG A 498 -1.62 -19.59 21.29
C ARG A 498 -1.14 -18.20 21.66
N ILE A 499 -2.09 -17.31 21.94
CA ILE A 499 -1.84 -15.96 22.45
C ILE A 499 -2.39 -15.93 23.88
N ALA A 500 -1.51 -15.91 24.88
CA ALA A 500 -1.90 -15.94 26.29
C ALA A 500 -1.22 -14.81 27.06
N PRO A 501 -1.83 -14.27 28.14
CA PRO A 501 -1.16 -13.27 28.96
C PRO A 501 0.16 -13.81 29.53
N ARG A 502 1.20 -12.98 29.56
CA ARG A 502 2.51 -13.32 30.16
C ARG A 502 2.40 -13.68 31.63
N SER A 503 1.51 -12.99 32.35
CA SER A 503 1.19 -13.23 33.76
C SER A 503 -0.11 -12.53 34.15
N GLU A 504 -0.67 -12.88 35.31
CA GLU A 504 -1.84 -12.20 35.90
C GLU A 504 -1.63 -10.67 36.02
N LYS A 505 -0.42 -10.24 36.39
CA LYS A 505 -0.06 -8.80 36.45
C LYS A 505 -0.24 -8.09 35.10
N HIS A 506 0.20 -8.70 34.00
CA HIS A 506 0.12 -8.10 32.67
C HIS A 506 -1.32 -8.10 32.13
N GLU A 507 -2.08 -9.16 32.41
CA GLU A 507 -3.52 -9.18 32.15
C GLU A 507 -4.24 -8.06 32.90
N ALA A 508 -3.94 -7.90 34.19
CA ALA A 508 -4.53 -6.86 35.03
C ALA A 508 -4.23 -5.45 34.51
N LEU A 509 -3.00 -5.16 34.05
CA LEU A 509 -2.66 -3.87 33.44
C LEU A 509 -3.59 -3.53 32.27
N LEU A 510 -3.88 -4.52 31.43
CA LEU A 510 -4.73 -4.31 30.27
C LEU A 510 -6.21 -4.22 30.65
N ARG A 511 -6.71 -5.07 31.56
CA ARG A 511 -8.12 -5.05 32.00
C ARG A 511 -8.47 -3.82 32.85
N GLN A 512 -7.53 -3.31 33.64
CA GLN A 512 -7.74 -2.13 34.49
C GLN A 512 -7.59 -0.81 33.71
N TRP A 513 -7.03 -0.86 32.50
CA TRP A 513 -7.00 0.32 31.65
C TRP A 513 -8.44 0.71 31.28
N VAL A 514 -8.80 1.94 31.62
CA VAL A 514 -10.05 2.59 31.26
C VAL A 514 -9.71 3.79 30.40
N ASP A 515 -10.51 4.03 29.37
CA ASP A 515 -10.44 5.26 28.56
C ASP A 515 -10.89 6.43 29.46
N ILE A 516 -9.95 7.31 29.84
CA ILE A 516 -10.20 8.47 30.72
C ILE A 516 -10.52 9.70 29.89
#